data_AF-A0A4Q1F3P1-F1
#
_entry.id   AF-A0A4Q1F3P1-F1
#
_cell.length_a   1.000
_cell.length_b   1.000
_cell.length_c   1.000
_cell.angle_alpha   90.00
_cell.angle_beta   90.00
_cell.angle_gamma   90.00
#
_symmetry.space_group_name_H-M   'P 1'
#
loop_
_entity.id
_entity.type
_entity.pdbx_description
1 polymer ?
#
loop_
_entity_poly.entity_id
_entity_poly.type
_entity_poly.pdbx_seq_one_letter_code
_entity_poly.pdbx_strand_id
1 'polypeptide(L)'
;MTIQERIYTELLHEPASIWFINDNFGTKIMVKLTSAIIKSVIKGSKIEFLFGKDNSQQPPIFHSGLRIYDDHINYSAVTGTLRFTDEHTSLGAIMNRSFTHIHFHNELGICVGTAKLSFSIADQLRVLNLQGNTEKLYCGNFDERISRSLDCFDHSIKLEIEDGDTYEIQNITVEGKLQDWIIMKNTVIGYNETNQVMVDDKDEGSILEKEVTIVLDALFKQKLYLNPQIARKNGYRELTDVLAIYENGIFLIESKALGIIDSVTNRTMEKKVKGIQKQVSTGIDQLVGASKKVMLNTTIYDKHLDEIIFGKTPFLHCIVLVSELLPFGDWTNIEYKIFKAMAENKIYLNVIDMREFMQYVGHARGSADRLNLMLIERVEAFVEGENIHMRINITKEQ
;
A
#
# COMPACT_ATOMS: atom_id res chain seq x y z
N MET A 1 9.41 -16.04 19.40
CA MET A 1 8.32 -15.42 18.63
C MET A 1 7.40 -16.53 18.16
N THR A 2 6.11 -16.45 18.47
CA THR A 2 5.09 -17.39 17.99
C THR A 2 4.82 -17.17 16.49
N ILE A 3 4.16 -18.12 15.81
CA ILE A 3 3.75 -17.96 14.40
C ILE A 3 2.83 -16.73 14.26
N GLN A 4 1.93 -16.52 15.22
CA GLN A 4 1.02 -15.39 15.24
C GLN A 4 1.75 -14.05 15.37
N GLU A 5 2.71 -13.95 16.29
CA GLU A 5 3.53 -12.75 16.47
C GLU A 5 4.37 -12.43 15.22
N ARG A 6 4.91 -13.47 14.57
CA ARG A 6 5.65 -13.34 13.31
C ARG A 6 4.76 -12.77 12.21
N ILE A 7 3.65 -13.43 11.91
CA ILE A 7 2.72 -13.02 10.84
C ILE A 7 2.16 -11.64 11.12
N TYR A 8 1.83 -11.30 12.37
CA TYR A 8 1.38 -9.96 12.73
C TYR A 8 2.47 -8.91 12.45
N THR A 9 3.71 -9.19 12.81
CA THR A 9 4.85 -8.29 12.54
C THR A 9 5.05 -8.11 11.04
N GLU A 10 5.06 -9.20 10.27
CA GLU A 10 5.19 -9.15 8.81
C GLU A 10 4.02 -8.39 8.17
N LEU A 11 2.77 -8.65 8.60
CA LEU A 11 1.57 -7.95 8.09
C LEU A 11 1.64 -6.43 8.28
N LEU A 12 2.24 -5.95 9.38
CA LEU A 12 2.39 -4.52 9.63
C LEU A 12 3.48 -3.88 8.75
N HIS A 13 4.59 -4.56 8.50
CA HIS A 13 5.78 -3.97 7.88
C HIS A 13 5.93 -4.27 6.39
N GLU A 14 5.46 -5.44 5.93
CA GLU A 14 5.54 -5.81 4.53
C GLU A 14 4.55 -4.96 3.71
N PRO A 15 4.97 -4.36 2.58
CA PRO A 15 4.07 -3.55 1.74
C PRO A 15 3.03 -4.42 1.03
N ALA A 16 3.40 -5.64 0.66
CA ALA A 16 2.53 -6.66 0.08
C ALA A 16 3.16 -8.03 0.29
N SER A 17 2.35 -9.06 0.58
CA SER A 17 2.85 -10.44 0.76
C SER A 17 1.70 -11.45 0.78
N ILE A 18 2.04 -12.74 0.81
CA ILE A 18 1.13 -13.88 0.87
C ILE A 18 1.59 -14.81 1.99
N TRP A 19 0.66 -15.20 2.86
CA TRP A 19 0.93 -16.12 3.96
C TRP A 19 -0.01 -17.33 3.89
N PHE A 20 0.57 -18.52 4.00
CA PHE A 20 -0.17 -19.78 4.13
C PHE A 20 -0.25 -20.16 5.59
N ILE A 21 -1.47 -20.33 6.11
CA ILE A 21 -1.69 -20.51 7.54
C ILE A 21 -2.55 -21.73 7.78
N ASN A 22 -2.09 -22.60 8.67
CA ASN A 22 -2.83 -23.73 9.21
C ASN A 22 -2.67 -23.74 10.73
N ASP A 23 -3.64 -23.16 11.43
CA ASP A 23 -3.64 -23.00 12.88
C ASP A 23 -4.89 -23.66 13.51
N ASN A 24 -5.06 -23.49 14.82
CA ASN A 24 -6.21 -24.02 15.56
C ASN A 24 -7.57 -23.45 15.09
N PHE A 25 -7.57 -22.34 14.35
CA PHE A 25 -8.77 -21.73 13.77
C PHE A 25 -9.01 -22.18 12.32
N GLY A 26 -8.13 -23.02 11.78
CA GLY A 26 -8.28 -23.66 10.49
C GLY A 26 -7.22 -23.21 9.47
N THR A 27 -7.48 -23.58 8.23
CA THR A 27 -6.56 -23.35 7.12
C THR A 27 -7.04 -22.15 6.30
N LYS A 28 -6.14 -21.22 5.99
CA LYS A 28 -6.43 -19.98 5.25
C LYS A 28 -5.20 -19.46 4.51
N ILE A 29 -5.45 -18.64 3.50
CA ILE A 29 -4.43 -17.80 2.87
C ILE A 29 -4.70 -16.36 3.30
N MET A 30 -3.68 -15.66 3.77
CA MET A 30 -3.73 -14.21 3.96
C MET A 30 -2.95 -13.55 2.84
N VAL A 31 -3.48 -12.48 2.27
CA VAL A 31 -2.77 -11.63 1.30
C VAL A 31 -2.86 -10.19 1.75
N LYS A 32 -1.74 -9.48 1.68
CA LYS A 32 -1.69 -8.02 1.82
C LYS A 32 -1.43 -7.41 0.46
N LEU A 33 -2.33 -6.53 0.02
CA LEU A 33 -2.33 -5.91 -1.29
C LEU A 33 -2.78 -4.45 -1.15
N THR A 34 -2.61 -3.64 -2.20
CA THR A 34 -3.22 -2.30 -2.19
C THR A 34 -4.74 -2.40 -2.24
N SER A 35 -5.43 -1.44 -1.64
CA SER A 35 -6.88 -1.32 -1.73
C SER A 35 -7.35 -1.25 -3.18
N ALA A 36 -6.55 -0.64 -4.06
CA ALA A 36 -6.79 -0.61 -5.49
C ALA A 36 -6.85 -2.01 -6.12
N ILE A 37 -5.85 -2.84 -5.85
CA ILE A 37 -5.78 -4.21 -6.35
C ILE A 37 -6.92 -5.06 -5.75
N ILE A 38 -7.20 -4.92 -4.45
CA ILE A 38 -8.28 -5.68 -3.78
C ILE A 38 -9.64 -5.37 -4.44
N LYS A 39 -9.93 -4.10 -4.71
CA LYS A 39 -11.14 -3.68 -5.43
C LYS A 39 -11.24 -4.33 -6.82
N SER A 40 -10.13 -4.40 -7.56
CA SER A 40 -10.10 -5.09 -8.86
C SER A 40 -10.41 -6.59 -8.72
N VAL A 41 -9.86 -7.26 -7.71
CA VAL A 41 -10.16 -8.68 -7.42
C VAL A 41 -11.65 -8.86 -7.07
N ILE A 42 -12.23 -7.99 -6.24
CA ILE A 42 -13.66 -8.02 -5.89
C ILE A 42 -14.54 -7.82 -7.15
N LYS A 43 -14.09 -6.98 -8.10
CA LYS A 43 -14.76 -6.79 -9.41
C LYS A 43 -14.60 -7.98 -10.37
N GLY A 44 -13.87 -9.02 -9.97
CA GLY A 44 -13.72 -10.26 -10.74
C GLY A 44 -12.45 -10.33 -11.58
N SER A 45 -11.43 -9.52 -11.29
CA SER A 45 -10.10 -9.71 -11.90
C SER A 45 -9.61 -11.14 -11.64
N LYS A 46 -9.07 -11.76 -12.69
CA LYS A 46 -8.47 -13.10 -12.60
C LYS A 46 -7.30 -13.07 -11.62
N ILE A 47 -7.21 -14.10 -10.79
CA ILE A 47 -6.07 -14.33 -9.90
C ILE A 47 -5.39 -15.66 -10.23
N GLU A 48 -4.06 -15.65 -10.23
CA GLU A 48 -3.24 -16.85 -10.40
C GLU A 48 -2.22 -16.94 -9.27
N PHE A 49 -2.11 -18.11 -8.67
CA PHE A 49 -1.05 -18.42 -7.73
C PHE A 49 0.15 -18.97 -8.48
N LEU A 50 1.32 -18.48 -8.11
CA LEU A 50 2.61 -18.83 -8.70
C LEU A 50 3.37 -19.65 -7.68
N PHE A 51 4.01 -20.73 -8.11
CA PHE A 51 4.87 -21.55 -7.25
C PHE A 51 6.13 -21.91 -8.00
N GLY A 52 7.28 -21.83 -7.31
CA GLY A 52 8.59 -22.14 -7.87
C GLY A 52 9.42 -22.96 -6.91
N LYS A 53 10.26 -23.85 -7.43
CA LYS A 53 11.23 -24.60 -6.63
C LYS A 53 12.61 -24.54 -7.25
N ASP A 54 13.49 -23.82 -6.58
CA ASP A 54 14.88 -23.72 -6.93
C ASP A 54 15.68 -24.91 -6.36
N ASN A 55 16.03 -25.83 -7.24
CA ASN A 55 16.85 -27.00 -6.91
C ASN A 55 18.37 -26.76 -7.10
N SER A 56 18.77 -25.58 -7.58
CA SER A 56 20.20 -25.22 -7.72
C SER A 56 20.86 -24.99 -6.36
N GLN A 57 20.06 -24.67 -5.34
CA GLN A 57 20.49 -24.40 -3.98
C GLN A 57 20.35 -25.65 -3.10
N GLN A 58 21.17 -25.71 -2.04
CA GLN A 58 21.09 -26.75 -1.01
C GLN A 58 20.99 -26.11 0.37
N PRO A 59 19.87 -26.31 1.11
CA PRO A 59 18.65 -27.00 0.69
C PRO A 59 17.88 -26.25 -0.42
N PRO A 60 17.02 -26.93 -1.20
CA PRO A 60 16.17 -26.28 -2.22
C PRO A 60 15.26 -25.19 -1.64
N ILE A 61 15.08 -24.11 -2.38
CA ILE A 61 14.27 -22.95 -1.97
C ILE A 61 12.92 -23.02 -2.67
N PHE A 62 11.84 -22.74 -1.94
CA PHE A 62 10.48 -22.76 -2.48
C PHE A 62 9.88 -21.35 -2.46
N HIS A 63 9.39 -20.91 -3.60
CA HIS A 63 8.82 -19.59 -3.81
C HIS A 63 7.32 -19.68 -4.03
N SER A 64 6.64 -18.60 -3.70
CA SER A 64 5.22 -18.42 -4.02
C SER A 64 4.97 -17.00 -4.47
N GLY A 65 3.91 -16.82 -5.24
CA GLY A 65 3.43 -15.52 -5.62
C GLY A 65 1.96 -15.51 -5.98
N LEU A 66 1.46 -14.32 -6.25
CA LEU A 66 0.11 -14.04 -6.71
C LEU A 66 0.22 -13.05 -7.87
N ARG A 67 -0.39 -13.43 -8.99
CA ARG A 67 -0.58 -12.58 -10.16
C ARG A 67 -2.04 -12.18 -10.24
N ILE A 68 -2.31 -10.89 -10.44
CA ILE A 68 -3.65 -10.31 -10.46
C ILE A 68 -3.80 -9.51 -11.74
N TYR A 69 -4.77 -9.86 -12.56
CA TYR A 69 -5.06 -9.19 -13.82
C TYR A 69 -5.98 -7.98 -13.58
N ASP A 70 -5.50 -7.00 -12.82
CA ASP A 70 -6.13 -5.70 -12.59
C ASP A 70 -5.96 -4.74 -13.80
N ASP A 71 -4.93 -5.00 -14.61
CA ASP A 71 -4.80 -4.56 -15.99
C ASP A 71 -4.52 -5.78 -16.87
N HIS A 72 -5.10 -5.83 -18.07
CA HIS A 72 -4.94 -6.99 -18.95
C HIS A 72 -3.52 -7.11 -19.52
N ILE A 73 -2.76 -6.00 -19.56
CA ILE A 73 -1.40 -5.95 -20.09
C ILE A 73 -0.41 -5.85 -18.93
N ASN A 74 -0.65 -4.93 -17.99
CA ASN A 74 0.26 -4.59 -16.90
C ASN A 74 -0.29 -5.13 -15.57
N TYR A 75 -0.36 -6.46 -15.46
CA TYR A 75 -0.89 -7.12 -14.27
C TYR A 75 -0.03 -6.82 -13.04
N SER A 76 -0.66 -6.80 -11.87
CA SER A 76 0.04 -6.74 -10.60
C SER A 76 0.56 -8.10 -10.18
N ALA A 77 1.76 -8.16 -9.59
CA ALA A 77 2.30 -9.38 -9.01
C ALA A 77 2.92 -9.12 -7.64
N VAL A 78 2.83 -10.13 -6.78
CA VAL A 78 3.49 -10.18 -5.47
C VAL A 78 4.18 -11.53 -5.38
N THR A 79 5.49 -11.53 -5.15
CA THR A 79 6.30 -12.75 -5.04
C THR A 79 7.06 -12.77 -3.73
N GLY A 80 7.45 -13.96 -3.31
CA GLY A 80 8.19 -14.16 -2.07
C GLY A 80 8.67 -15.59 -1.92
N THR A 81 9.39 -15.83 -0.83
CA THR A 81 10.01 -17.11 -0.52
C THR A 81 9.40 -17.68 0.76
N LEU A 82 9.02 -18.96 0.74
CA LEU A 82 8.61 -19.68 1.95
C LEU A 82 9.86 -20.05 2.74
N ARG A 83 10.01 -19.44 3.91
CA ARG A 83 11.23 -19.53 4.74
C ARG A 83 10.99 -20.16 6.10
N PHE A 84 9.76 -20.58 6.38
CA PHE A 84 9.41 -21.18 7.65
C PHE A 84 8.68 -22.52 7.46
N THR A 85 8.95 -23.45 8.37
CA THR A 85 8.39 -24.81 8.32
C THR A 85 6.85 -24.81 8.36
N ASP A 86 6.26 -23.88 9.09
CA ASP A 86 4.81 -23.72 9.17
C ASP A 86 4.20 -23.27 7.83
N GLU A 87 4.90 -22.48 7.02
CA GLU A 87 4.41 -22.08 5.69
C GLU A 87 4.36 -23.28 4.74
N HIS A 88 5.43 -24.07 4.71
CA HIS A 88 5.50 -25.27 3.88
C HIS A 88 4.40 -26.28 4.24
N THR A 89 4.25 -26.57 5.53
CA THR A 89 3.22 -27.51 6.00
C THR A 89 1.81 -26.95 5.82
N SER A 90 1.60 -25.64 5.99
CA SER A 90 0.31 -24.98 5.76
C SER A 90 -0.10 -25.02 4.29
N LEU A 91 0.83 -24.78 3.35
CA LEU A 91 0.55 -24.91 1.92
C LEU A 91 0.10 -26.34 1.57
N GLY A 92 0.79 -27.35 2.10
CA GLY A 92 0.40 -28.75 1.93
C GLY A 92 -1.02 -29.01 2.47
N ALA A 93 -1.34 -28.49 3.66
CA ALA A 93 -2.69 -28.61 4.22
C ALA A 93 -3.77 -27.93 3.37
N ILE A 94 -3.47 -26.75 2.81
CA ILE A 94 -4.38 -26.01 1.91
C ILE A 94 -4.68 -26.81 0.65
N MET A 95 -3.63 -27.34 0.00
CA MET A 95 -3.77 -28.04 -1.27
C MET A 95 -4.48 -29.40 -1.14
N ASN A 96 -4.56 -29.96 0.08
CA ASN A 96 -5.31 -31.19 0.35
C ASN A 96 -6.80 -30.98 0.68
N ARG A 97 -7.32 -29.74 0.63
CA ARG A 97 -8.73 -29.42 0.90
C ARG A 97 -9.46 -29.07 -0.39
N SER A 98 -10.77 -29.34 -0.45
CA SER A 98 -11.59 -28.93 -1.60
C SER A 98 -11.71 -27.41 -1.74
N PHE A 99 -11.59 -26.68 -0.64
CA PHE A 99 -11.49 -25.22 -0.61
C PHE A 99 -10.78 -24.76 0.68
N THR A 100 -10.36 -23.50 0.67
CA THR A 100 -9.86 -22.75 1.82
C THR A 100 -10.49 -21.36 1.84
N HIS A 101 -10.23 -20.55 2.86
CA HIS A 101 -10.57 -19.12 2.84
C HIS A 101 -9.33 -18.30 2.49
N ILE A 102 -9.53 -17.25 1.69
CA ILE A 102 -8.55 -16.20 1.49
C ILE A 102 -9.01 -14.93 2.21
N HIS A 103 -8.10 -14.27 2.90
CA HIS A 103 -8.32 -13.00 3.58
C HIS A 103 -7.52 -11.91 2.86
N PHE A 104 -8.19 -10.83 2.50
CA PHE A 104 -7.58 -9.67 1.84
C PHE A 104 -7.35 -8.57 2.87
N HIS A 105 -6.09 -8.21 3.07
CA HIS A 105 -5.66 -7.14 3.96
C HIS A 105 -5.17 -5.96 3.12
N ASN A 106 -5.59 -4.75 3.48
CA ASN A 106 -5.16 -3.53 2.82
C ASN A 106 -3.81 -3.01 3.37
N GLU A 107 -3.40 -1.83 2.94
CA GLU A 107 -2.17 -1.15 3.34
C GLU A 107 -2.07 -0.97 4.86
N LEU A 108 -3.21 -0.80 5.55
CA LEU A 108 -3.31 -0.68 7.01
C LEU A 108 -3.14 -2.01 7.75
N GLY A 109 -3.04 -3.13 7.03
CA GLY A 109 -3.03 -4.48 7.62
C GLY A 109 -4.41 -4.95 8.10
N ILE A 110 -5.48 -4.21 7.83
CA ILE A 110 -6.84 -4.56 8.24
C ILE A 110 -7.45 -5.52 7.21
N CYS A 111 -8.11 -6.58 7.68
CA CYS A 111 -8.86 -7.47 6.80
C CYS A 111 -10.10 -6.74 6.27
N VAL A 112 -10.14 -6.50 4.97
CA VAL A 112 -11.22 -5.77 4.30
C VAL A 112 -12.21 -6.68 3.57
N GLY A 113 -11.81 -7.92 3.31
CA GLY A 113 -12.69 -8.91 2.70
C GLY A 113 -12.17 -10.33 2.84
N THR A 114 -13.08 -11.29 2.80
CA THR A 114 -12.75 -12.70 2.69
C THR A 114 -13.57 -13.36 1.59
N ALA A 115 -13.00 -14.38 0.97
CA ALA A 115 -13.67 -15.20 -0.03
C ALA A 115 -13.30 -16.66 0.17
N LYS A 116 -14.19 -17.54 -0.30
CA LYS A 116 -13.88 -18.95 -0.49
C LYS A 116 -12.98 -19.10 -1.71
N LEU A 117 -11.83 -19.74 -1.52
CA LEU A 117 -10.85 -20.03 -2.56
C LEU A 117 -10.82 -21.52 -2.85
N SER A 118 -10.90 -21.87 -4.13
CA SER A 118 -10.75 -23.25 -4.61
C SER A 118 -9.79 -23.33 -5.79
N PHE A 119 -9.13 -24.48 -5.90
CA PHE A 119 -8.23 -24.85 -6.98
C PHE A 119 -8.77 -26.10 -7.68
N SER A 120 -8.36 -26.35 -8.92
CA SER A 120 -8.65 -27.64 -9.55
C SER A 120 -7.85 -28.77 -8.87
N ILE A 121 -8.40 -29.99 -8.82
CA ILE A 121 -7.69 -31.14 -8.24
C ILE A 121 -6.35 -31.39 -8.95
N ALA A 122 -6.31 -31.19 -10.27
CA ALA A 122 -5.09 -31.32 -11.05
C ALA A 122 -4.03 -30.30 -10.61
N ASP A 123 -4.42 -29.05 -10.37
CA ASP A 123 -3.53 -28.00 -9.89
C ASP A 123 -3.04 -28.26 -8.47
N GLN A 124 -3.91 -28.73 -7.58
CA GLN A 124 -3.53 -29.12 -6.22
C GLN A 124 -2.43 -30.18 -6.22
N LEU A 125 -2.60 -31.24 -7.03
CA LEU A 125 -1.60 -32.28 -7.17
C LEU A 125 -0.30 -31.76 -7.79
N ARG A 126 -0.36 -30.84 -8.76
CA ARG A 126 0.83 -30.20 -9.34
C ARG A 126 1.63 -29.42 -8.29
N VAL A 127 0.95 -28.66 -7.43
CA VAL A 127 1.61 -27.91 -6.34
C VAL A 127 2.25 -28.85 -5.33
N LEU A 128 1.52 -29.87 -4.87
CA LEU A 128 2.04 -30.85 -3.92
C LEU A 128 3.26 -31.61 -4.48
N ASN A 129 3.20 -31.99 -5.77
CA ASN A 129 4.32 -32.65 -6.44
C ASN A 129 5.54 -31.73 -6.59
N LEU A 130 5.33 -30.45 -6.92
CA LEU A 130 6.42 -29.47 -7.01
C LEU A 130 7.08 -29.27 -5.64
N GLN A 131 6.27 -29.09 -4.59
CA GLN A 131 6.75 -28.92 -3.21
C GLN A 131 7.60 -30.12 -2.76
N GLY A 132 7.08 -31.33 -2.96
CA GLY A 132 7.74 -32.57 -2.55
C GLY A 132 7.86 -32.69 -1.03
N ASN A 133 8.97 -33.26 -0.54
CA ASN A 133 9.20 -33.38 0.90
C ASN A 133 9.56 -32.02 1.52
N THR A 134 8.64 -31.47 2.33
CA THR A 134 8.78 -30.18 3.01
C THR A 134 9.93 -30.11 4.01
N GLU A 135 10.36 -31.24 4.59
CA GLU A 135 11.48 -31.29 5.55
C GLU A 135 12.84 -31.02 4.87
N LYS A 136 12.90 -31.13 3.55
CA LYS A 136 14.12 -30.87 2.76
C LYS A 136 14.17 -29.45 2.21
N LEU A 137 13.13 -28.64 2.41
CA LEU A 137 13.07 -27.28 1.88
C LEU A 137 13.78 -26.31 2.83
N TYR A 138 14.33 -25.24 2.24
CA TYR A 138 14.97 -24.17 2.98
C TYR A 138 14.03 -23.57 4.04
N CYS A 139 14.57 -23.38 5.24
CA CYS A 139 13.97 -22.60 6.32
C CYS A 139 15.06 -21.75 6.98
N GLY A 140 14.88 -20.43 7.07
CA GLY A 140 15.90 -19.55 7.63
C GLY A 140 15.80 -18.07 7.26
N ASN A 141 16.89 -17.35 7.50
CA ASN A 141 16.98 -15.91 7.28
C ASN A 141 16.97 -15.54 5.79
N PHE A 142 16.42 -14.37 5.46
CA PHE A 142 16.52 -13.85 4.11
C PHE A 142 17.94 -13.29 3.91
N ASP A 143 18.77 -14.01 3.16
CA ASP A 143 20.14 -13.64 2.81
C ASP A 143 20.27 -13.38 1.29
N GLU A 144 21.45 -12.98 0.82
CA GLU A 144 21.72 -12.67 -0.59
C GLU A 144 21.42 -13.87 -1.52
N ARG A 145 21.65 -15.10 -1.05
CA ARG A 145 21.29 -16.31 -1.81
C ARG A 145 19.77 -16.42 -1.98
N ILE A 146 18.99 -16.13 -0.93
CA ILE A 146 17.53 -16.14 -1.03
C ILE A 146 17.03 -15.02 -1.94
N SER A 147 17.65 -13.84 -1.88
CA SER A 147 17.36 -12.72 -2.78
C SER A 147 17.58 -13.13 -4.23
N ARG A 148 18.77 -13.65 -4.57
CA ARG A 148 19.09 -14.09 -5.93
C ARG A 148 18.15 -15.18 -6.43
N SER A 149 17.80 -16.13 -5.56
CA SER A 149 16.86 -17.21 -5.91
C SER A 149 15.46 -16.66 -6.21
N LEU A 150 15.00 -15.64 -5.47
CA LEU A 150 13.76 -14.93 -5.75
C LEU A 150 13.83 -14.16 -7.09
N ASP A 151 14.94 -13.49 -7.40
CA ASP A 151 15.14 -12.81 -8.69
C ASP A 151 15.06 -13.80 -9.86
N CYS A 152 15.64 -15.00 -9.69
CA CYS A 152 15.54 -16.08 -10.68
C CYS A 152 14.10 -16.60 -10.81
N PHE A 153 13.35 -16.64 -9.71
CA PHE A 153 11.94 -17.03 -9.75
C PHE A 153 11.13 -16.01 -10.54
N ASP A 154 11.29 -14.72 -10.23
CA ASP A 154 10.64 -13.60 -10.92
C ASP A 154 10.98 -13.58 -12.42
N HIS A 155 12.23 -13.85 -12.78
CA HIS A 155 12.65 -14.07 -14.16
C HIS A 155 11.87 -15.22 -14.83
N SER A 156 11.80 -16.38 -14.16
CA SER A 156 11.15 -17.60 -14.69
C SER A 156 9.64 -17.44 -14.92
N ILE A 157 8.99 -16.53 -14.20
CA ILE A 157 7.57 -16.20 -14.36
C ILE A 157 7.34 -14.93 -15.20
N LYS A 158 8.40 -14.37 -15.81
CA LYS A 158 8.39 -13.23 -16.72
C LYS A 158 7.87 -11.93 -16.09
N LEU A 159 8.32 -11.62 -14.87
CA LEU A 159 8.08 -10.32 -14.22
C LEU A 159 9.08 -9.22 -14.64
N GLU A 160 9.90 -9.47 -15.67
CA GLU A 160 10.91 -8.54 -16.20
C GLU A 160 11.96 -8.09 -15.17
N ILE A 161 12.97 -8.96 -14.97
CA ILE A 161 14.28 -8.55 -14.46
C ILE A 161 15.29 -9.05 -15.50
N GLU A 162 15.64 -8.20 -16.46
CA GLU A 162 16.81 -8.43 -17.31
C GLU A 162 18.07 -8.09 -16.50
N ASP A 163 18.45 -9.00 -15.59
CA ASP A 163 19.77 -8.98 -14.99
C ASP A 163 20.55 -10.25 -15.39
N GLY A 164 21.84 -10.06 -15.67
CA GLY A 164 22.67 -10.94 -16.49
C GLY A 164 23.07 -12.28 -15.86
N ASP A 165 22.62 -12.59 -14.64
CA ASP A 165 22.98 -13.81 -13.89
C ASP A 165 21.76 -14.61 -13.36
N THR A 166 20.61 -14.45 -14.02
CA THR A 166 19.38 -15.20 -13.74
C THR A 166 19.33 -16.55 -14.47
N TYR A 167 18.61 -17.52 -13.91
CA TYR A 167 18.38 -18.83 -14.53
C TYR A 167 16.93 -19.30 -14.33
N GLU A 168 16.51 -20.26 -15.17
CA GLU A 168 15.16 -20.82 -15.14
C GLU A 168 14.97 -21.77 -13.94
N ILE A 169 13.96 -21.46 -13.13
CA ILE A 169 13.48 -22.25 -12.01
C ILE A 169 12.22 -23.02 -12.44
N GLN A 170 12.13 -24.28 -11.99
CA GLN A 170 10.91 -25.07 -12.17
C GLN A 170 9.75 -24.36 -11.49
N ASN A 171 8.76 -23.94 -12.27
CA ASN A 171 7.61 -23.20 -11.77
C ASN A 171 6.29 -23.73 -12.33
N ILE A 172 5.20 -23.42 -11.63
CA ILE A 172 3.83 -23.66 -12.06
C ILE A 172 2.96 -22.47 -11.71
N THR A 173 1.96 -22.26 -12.56
CA THR A 173 0.86 -21.31 -12.34
C THR A 173 -0.43 -22.08 -12.19
N VAL A 174 -1.24 -21.69 -11.21
CA VAL A 174 -2.56 -22.28 -10.94
C VAL A 174 -3.60 -21.19 -10.74
N GLU A 175 -4.77 -21.35 -11.33
CA GLU A 175 -5.85 -20.36 -11.23
C GLU A 175 -6.60 -20.53 -9.91
N GLY A 176 -6.78 -19.43 -9.17
CA GLY A 176 -7.59 -19.40 -7.95
C GLY A 176 -9.03 -18.97 -8.25
N LYS A 177 -10.02 -19.78 -7.88
CA LYS A 177 -11.43 -19.41 -8.03
C LYS A 177 -11.98 -18.87 -6.72
N LEU A 178 -12.40 -17.61 -6.75
CA LEU A 178 -12.99 -16.89 -5.61
C LEU A 178 -14.52 -16.90 -5.68
N GLN A 179 -15.15 -17.26 -4.57
CA GLN A 179 -16.61 -17.32 -4.41
C GLN A 179 -16.99 -16.86 -3.00
N ASP A 180 -18.30 -16.70 -2.75
CA ASP A 180 -18.85 -16.46 -1.40
C ASP A 180 -18.18 -15.29 -0.66
N TRP A 181 -18.07 -14.14 -1.33
CA TRP A 181 -17.43 -12.94 -0.78
C TRP A 181 -18.16 -12.41 0.46
N ILE A 182 -17.38 -12.07 1.48
CA ILE A 182 -17.82 -11.33 2.66
C ILE A 182 -16.96 -10.07 2.75
N ILE A 183 -17.58 -8.91 2.58
CA ILE A 183 -16.92 -7.61 2.74
C ILE A 183 -17.01 -7.18 4.20
N MET A 184 -15.86 -6.80 4.77
CA MET A 184 -15.77 -6.40 6.16
C MET A 184 -16.16 -4.94 6.33
N LYS A 185 -16.97 -4.66 7.35
CA LYS A 185 -17.29 -3.30 7.79
C LYS A 185 -16.41 -2.93 8.98
N ASN A 186 -15.24 -2.39 8.70
CA ASN A 186 -14.26 -2.09 9.74
C ASN A 186 -14.61 -0.77 10.42
N THR A 187 -14.63 -0.78 11.74
CA THR A 187 -14.78 0.43 12.57
C THR A 187 -13.49 0.64 13.35
N VAL A 188 -12.84 1.78 13.14
CA VAL A 188 -11.60 2.17 13.80
C VAL A 188 -11.90 3.34 14.73
N ILE A 189 -11.62 3.15 16.02
CA ILE A 189 -11.84 4.17 17.05
C ILE A 189 -10.52 4.91 17.25
N GLY A 190 -10.47 6.18 16.82
CA GLY A 190 -9.33 7.06 17.00
C GLY A 190 -9.50 8.01 18.19
N TYR A 191 -8.57 8.96 18.34
CA TYR A 191 -8.60 9.93 19.45
C TYR A 191 -9.72 10.96 19.31
N ASN A 192 -9.96 11.44 18.09
CA ASN A 192 -10.96 12.47 17.81
C ASN A 192 -12.24 11.89 17.21
N GLU A 193 -12.15 10.79 16.45
CA GLU A 193 -13.23 10.31 15.61
C GLU A 193 -13.31 8.78 15.57
N THR A 194 -14.51 8.27 15.27
CA THR A 194 -14.71 6.87 14.90
C THR A 194 -14.90 6.78 13.39
N ASN A 195 -13.98 6.10 12.73
CA ASN A 195 -13.95 5.97 11.28
C ASN A 195 -14.48 4.60 10.84
N GLN A 196 -15.34 4.59 9.82
CA GLN A 196 -15.78 3.37 9.17
C GLN A 196 -15.11 3.25 7.80
N VAL A 197 -14.49 2.09 7.55
CA VAL A 197 -13.77 1.77 6.32
C VAL A 197 -14.38 0.51 5.71
N MET A 198 -14.84 0.63 4.46
CA MET A 198 -15.32 -0.49 3.65
C MET A 198 -14.66 -0.41 2.27
N VAL A 199 -14.14 -1.53 1.78
CA VAL A 199 -13.40 -1.57 0.52
C VAL A 199 -14.29 -1.44 -0.71
N ASP A 200 -15.58 -1.73 -0.60
CA ASP A 200 -16.58 -1.66 -1.67
C ASP A 200 -17.44 -0.38 -1.63
N ASP A 201 -17.08 0.59 -0.79
CA ASP A 201 -17.76 1.89 -0.76
C ASP A 201 -17.49 2.66 -2.06
N LYS A 202 -18.56 3.18 -2.67
CA LYS A 202 -18.48 3.96 -3.91
C LYS A 202 -17.83 5.32 -3.71
N ASP A 203 -17.92 5.87 -2.49
CA ASP A 203 -17.22 7.10 -2.14
C ASP A 203 -15.77 6.81 -1.73
N GLU A 204 -14.98 6.37 -2.72
CA GLU A 204 -13.57 6.01 -2.52
C GLU A 204 -12.71 7.18 -2.05
N GLY A 205 -13.11 8.43 -2.36
CA GLY A 205 -12.46 9.64 -1.87
C GLY A 205 -12.59 9.74 -0.36
N SER A 206 -13.83 9.71 0.16
CA SER A 206 -14.07 9.77 1.60
C SER A 206 -13.42 8.61 2.37
N ILE A 207 -13.34 7.42 1.78
CA ILE A 207 -12.62 6.30 2.40
C ILE A 207 -11.12 6.58 2.52
N LEU A 208 -10.48 7.08 1.46
CA LEU A 208 -9.06 7.41 1.51
C LEU A 208 -8.75 8.48 2.56
N GLU A 209 -9.58 9.52 2.68
CA GLU A 209 -9.45 10.56 3.71
C GLU A 209 -9.48 9.98 5.13
N LYS A 210 -10.40 9.04 5.39
CA LYS A 210 -10.52 8.33 6.67
C LYS A 210 -9.31 7.42 6.92
N GLU A 211 -8.83 6.71 5.90
CA GLU A 211 -7.65 5.87 6.02
C GLU A 211 -6.41 6.71 6.36
N VAL A 212 -6.19 7.85 5.69
CA VAL A 212 -5.12 8.80 6.03
C VAL A 212 -5.23 9.28 7.47
N THR A 213 -6.45 9.57 7.93
CA THR A 213 -6.70 9.99 9.31
C THR A 213 -6.35 8.87 10.30
N ILE A 214 -6.75 7.63 10.03
CA ILE A 214 -6.42 6.46 10.87
C ILE A 214 -4.91 6.29 11.00
N VAL A 215 -4.16 6.46 9.92
CA VAL A 215 -2.70 6.33 9.90
C VAL A 215 -2.01 7.36 10.78
N LEU A 216 -2.51 8.60 10.75
CA LEU A 216 -1.92 9.73 11.46
C LEU A 216 -2.41 9.86 12.90
N ASP A 217 -3.48 9.16 13.28
CA ASP A 217 -4.16 9.31 14.56
C ASP A 217 -3.22 9.12 15.76
N ALA A 218 -2.37 8.09 15.73
CA ALA A 218 -1.41 7.86 16.82
C ALA A 218 -0.29 8.93 16.91
N LEU A 219 0.08 9.53 15.78
CA LEU A 219 1.15 10.55 15.69
C LEU A 219 0.68 11.90 16.22
N PHE A 220 -0.54 12.32 15.86
CA PHE A 220 -1.03 13.67 16.11
C PHE A 220 -2.14 13.74 17.16
N LYS A 221 -2.78 12.61 17.49
CA LYS A 221 -3.82 12.49 18.53
C LYS A 221 -4.90 13.55 18.35
N GLN A 222 -5.18 14.33 19.39
CA GLN A 222 -6.20 15.40 19.33
C GLN A 222 -5.89 16.54 18.37
N LYS A 223 -4.66 16.61 17.81
CA LYS A 223 -4.24 17.66 16.87
C LYS A 223 -4.37 17.24 15.40
N LEU A 224 -5.21 16.25 15.12
CA LEU A 224 -5.55 15.77 13.79
C LEU A 224 -7.01 16.10 13.46
N TYR A 225 -7.23 16.76 12.33
CA TYR A 225 -8.53 17.27 11.93
C TYR A 225 -8.86 16.81 10.52
N LEU A 226 -10.00 16.14 10.38
CA LEU A 226 -10.58 15.76 9.09
C LEU A 226 -11.51 16.88 8.59
N ASN A 227 -11.36 17.23 7.32
CA ASN A 227 -12.11 18.24 6.58
C ASN A 227 -12.20 19.61 7.29
N PRO A 228 -11.06 20.19 7.73
CA PRO A 228 -11.00 21.54 8.31
C PRO A 228 -11.58 22.59 7.37
N GLN A 229 -12.18 23.64 7.93
CA GLN A 229 -12.96 24.62 7.19
C GLN A 229 -12.43 26.05 7.36
N ILE A 230 -12.69 26.89 6.35
CA ILE A 230 -12.47 28.34 6.41
C ILE A 230 -13.72 29.09 5.96
N ALA A 231 -13.95 30.25 6.58
CA ALA A 231 -15.09 31.09 6.25
C ALA A 231 -15.00 31.67 4.82
N ARG A 232 -16.15 31.79 4.16
CA ARG A 232 -16.36 32.57 2.94
C ARG A 232 -17.41 33.65 3.20
N LYS A 233 -17.65 34.52 2.21
CA LYS A 233 -18.74 35.51 2.27
C LYS A 233 -20.08 34.86 2.65
N ASN A 234 -20.36 33.67 2.11
CA ASN A 234 -21.56 32.90 2.40
C ASN A 234 -21.15 31.47 2.81
N GLY A 235 -21.16 31.19 4.10
CA GLY A 235 -20.88 29.87 4.67
C GLY A 235 -19.40 29.52 4.76
N TYR A 236 -19.12 28.24 4.78
CA TYR A 236 -17.78 27.68 4.96
C TYR A 236 -17.38 26.89 3.71
N ARG A 237 -16.08 26.77 3.48
CA ARG A 237 -15.52 25.77 2.57
C ARG A 237 -14.49 24.95 3.31
N GLU A 238 -14.25 23.77 2.81
CA GLU A 238 -13.08 22.99 3.19
C GLU A 238 -11.79 23.72 2.81
N LEU A 239 -10.78 23.57 3.68
CA LEU A 239 -9.43 24.05 3.48
C LEU A 239 -8.58 23.03 2.72
N THR A 240 -8.64 21.78 3.15
CA THR A 240 -7.92 20.58 2.67
C THR A 240 -8.60 19.36 3.31
N ASP A 241 -8.35 18.16 2.81
CA ASP A 241 -8.92 16.94 3.39
C ASP A 241 -8.46 16.67 4.83
N VAL A 242 -7.15 16.75 5.12
CA VAL A 242 -6.61 16.51 6.48
C VAL A 242 -5.63 17.60 6.89
N LEU A 243 -5.82 18.10 8.12
CA LEU A 243 -4.90 19.03 8.79
C LEU A 243 -4.34 18.36 10.04
N ALA A 244 -3.02 18.28 10.14
CA ALA A 244 -2.34 17.81 11.34
C ALA A 244 -1.40 18.88 11.88
N ILE A 245 -1.43 19.09 13.20
CA ILE A 245 -0.64 20.12 13.88
C ILE A 245 0.28 19.47 14.90
N TYR A 246 1.54 19.88 14.91
CA TYR A 246 2.50 19.53 15.97
C TYR A 246 3.28 20.77 16.42
N GLU A 247 4.20 20.62 17.36
CA GLU A 247 4.90 21.75 18.00
C GLU A 247 5.67 22.61 17.00
N ASN A 248 6.30 22.00 16.00
CA ASN A 248 7.18 22.70 15.07
C ASN A 248 6.55 22.92 13.68
N GLY A 249 5.30 22.51 13.43
CA GLY A 249 4.79 22.56 12.06
C GLY A 249 3.35 22.14 11.86
N ILE A 250 2.95 22.21 10.59
CA ILE A 250 1.63 21.82 10.10
C ILE A 250 1.80 20.90 8.90
N PHE A 251 0.93 19.89 8.81
CA PHE A 251 0.73 19.08 7.62
C PHE A 251 -0.65 19.38 7.04
N LEU A 252 -0.68 19.80 5.78
CA LEU A 252 -1.87 19.88 4.94
C LEU A 252 -1.84 18.72 3.97
N ILE A 253 -2.86 17.89 3.98
CA ILE A 253 -2.93 16.69 3.13
C ILE A 253 -4.19 16.77 2.27
N GLU A 254 -3.98 16.56 0.99
CA GLU A 254 -5.04 16.44 0.00
C GLU A 254 -4.95 15.04 -0.61
N SER A 255 -6.01 14.25 -0.44
CA SER A 255 -6.09 12.88 -0.89
C SER A 255 -6.79 12.78 -2.26
N LYS A 256 -6.37 11.81 -3.08
CA LYS A 256 -6.93 11.55 -4.41
C LYS A 256 -7.04 10.05 -4.66
N ALA A 257 -8.27 9.54 -4.62
CA ALA A 257 -8.58 8.16 -4.95
C ALA A 257 -8.65 7.92 -6.48
N LEU A 258 -8.28 6.72 -6.91
CA LEU A 258 -8.33 6.30 -8.32
C LEU A 258 -9.76 6.09 -8.88
N GLY A 259 -10.74 5.82 -8.02
CA GLY A 259 -12.13 5.57 -8.43
C GLY A 259 -12.29 4.25 -9.21
N ILE A 260 -11.81 3.14 -8.64
CA ILE A 260 -11.77 1.82 -9.29
C ILE A 260 -13.15 1.17 -9.38
N ILE A 261 -13.99 1.34 -8.36
CA ILE A 261 -15.32 0.72 -8.26
C ILE A 261 -16.20 1.18 -9.41
N ASP A 262 -16.28 2.49 -9.60
CA ASP A 262 -17.12 3.10 -10.65
C ASP A 262 -16.40 3.21 -12.02
N SER A 263 -15.12 2.84 -12.11
CA SER A 263 -14.40 2.85 -13.38
C SER A 263 -14.83 1.75 -14.36
N VAL A 264 -14.82 2.10 -15.65
CA VAL A 264 -14.97 1.15 -16.77
C VAL A 264 -13.74 0.25 -16.81
N THR A 265 -13.97 -1.06 -16.81
CA THR A 265 -12.97 -2.15 -16.62
C THR A 265 -11.85 -2.24 -17.67
N ASN A 266 -11.82 -1.39 -18.70
CA ASN A 266 -10.86 -1.47 -19.82
C ASN A 266 -10.10 -0.16 -20.08
N ARG A 267 -9.84 0.65 -19.05
CA ARG A 267 -8.97 1.83 -19.22
C ARG A 267 -7.53 1.38 -19.44
N THR A 268 -6.92 1.82 -20.54
CA THR A 268 -5.50 1.61 -20.81
C THR A 268 -4.63 2.26 -19.73
N MET A 269 -3.44 1.70 -19.49
CA MET A 269 -2.48 2.25 -18.53
C MET A 269 -2.18 3.74 -18.77
N GLU A 270 -2.02 4.15 -20.04
CA GLU A 270 -1.83 5.56 -20.42
C GLU A 270 -2.98 6.47 -19.93
N LYS A 271 -4.24 6.01 -20.06
CA LYS A 271 -5.41 6.78 -19.57
C LYS A 271 -5.47 6.83 -18.05
N LYS A 272 -5.08 5.75 -17.37
CA LYS A 272 -4.96 5.71 -15.90
C LYS A 272 -3.93 6.74 -15.43
N VAL A 273 -2.71 6.71 -15.99
CA VAL A 273 -1.62 7.64 -15.68
C VAL A 273 -2.04 9.10 -15.90
N LYS A 274 -2.61 9.45 -17.07
CA LYS A 274 -3.08 10.82 -17.33
C LYS A 274 -4.15 11.28 -16.33
N GLY A 275 -5.02 10.36 -15.90
CA GLY A 275 -6.00 10.61 -14.85
C GLY A 275 -5.34 10.97 -13.52
N ILE A 276 -4.36 10.17 -13.09
CA ILE A 276 -3.59 10.41 -11.85
C ILE A 276 -2.85 11.73 -11.93
N GLN A 277 -2.13 12.01 -13.02
CA GLN A 277 -1.39 13.26 -13.22
C GLN A 277 -2.32 14.48 -13.10
N LYS A 278 -3.52 14.42 -13.66
CA LYS A 278 -4.52 15.49 -13.52
C LYS A 278 -4.99 15.66 -12.07
N GLN A 279 -5.27 14.56 -11.37
CA GLN A 279 -5.68 14.59 -9.97
C GLN A 279 -4.57 15.15 -9.08
N VAL A 280 -3.32 14.69 -9.26
CA VAL A 280 -2.14 15.19 -8.55
C VAL A 280 -1.97 16.69 -8.81
N SER A 281 -2.01 17.11 -10.08
CA SER A 281 -1.92 18.52 -10.45
C SER A 281 -2.98 19.36 -9.74
N THR A 282 -4.21 18.87 -9.65
CA THR A 282 -5.31 19.56 -8.95
C THR A 282 -5.05 19.63 -7.45
N GLY A 283 -4.57 18.53 -6.84
CA GLY A 283 -4.22 18.49 -5.42
C GLY A 283 -3.11 19.48 -5.06
N ILE A 284 -2.11 19.64 -5.93
CA ILE A 284 -1.06 20.66 -5.75
C ILE A 284 -1.69 22.07 -5.71
N ASP A 285 -2.61 22.38 -6.62
CA ASP A 285 -3.25 23.71 -6.66
C ASP A 285 -4.09 23.96 -5.39
N GLN A 286 -4.79 22.94 -4.91
CA GLN A 286 -5.57 23.00 -3.67
C GLN A 286 -4.68 23.27 -2.46
N LEU A 287 -3.58 22.53 -2.30
CA LEU A 287 -2.62 22.71 -1.20
C LEU A 287 -1.85 24.04 -1.28
N VAL A 288 -1.54 24.54 -2.47
CA VAL A 288 -1.01 25.91 -2.64
C VAL A 288 -2.05 26.94 -2.19
N GLY A 289 -3.32 26.71 -2.48
CA GLY A 289 -4.42 27.56 -1.98
C GLY A 289 -4.54 27.51 -0.46
N ALA A 290 -4.47 26.32 0.13
CA ALA A 290 -4.58 26.08 1.56
C ALA A 290 -3.39 26.68 2.33
N SER A 291 -2.16 26.45 1.86
CA SER A 291 -0.95 26.99 2.47
C SER A 291 -0.94 28.51 2.51
N LYS A 292 -1.41 29.18 1.46
CA LYS A 292 -1.60 30.65 1.47
C LYS A 292 -2.57 31.11 2.55
N LYS A 293 -3.63 30.34 2.84
CA LYS A 293 -4.60 30.68 3.89
C LYS A 293 -4.01 30.53 5.29
N VAL A 294 -3.23 29.47 5.52
CA VAL A 294 -2.45 29.28 6.75
C VAL A 294 -1.47 30.44 6.94
N MET A 295 -0.68 30.78 5.92
CA MET A 295 0.32 31.85 5.98
C MET A 295 -0.28 33.25 6.22
N LEU A 296 -1.52 33.47 5.78
CA LEU A 296 -2.28 34.70 6.04
C LEU A 296 -2.90 34.74 7.46
N ASN A 297 -2.70 33.72 8.29
CA ASN A 297 -3.38 33.53 9.59
C ASN A 297 -4.91 33.64 9.44
N THR A 298 -5.46 33.04 8.37
CA THR A 298 -6.92 32.91 8.25
C THR A 298 -7.41 32.01 9.37
N THR A 299 -8.52 32.37 10.03
CA THR A 299 -9.15 31.48 11.03
C THR A 299 -9.59 30.18 10.37
N ILE A 300 -9.18 29.06 10.96
CA ILE A 300 -9.51 27.71 10.53
C ILE A 300 -10.41 27.09 11.59
N TYR A 301 -11.41 26.36 11.15
CA TYR A 301 -12.37 25.66 11.99
C TYR A 301 -12.28 24.16 11.74
N ASP A 302 -12.67 23.36 12.71
CA ASP A 302 -12.89 21.93 12.49
C ASP A 302 -14.24 21.68 11.79
N LYS A 303 -14.60 20.41 11.62
CA LYS A 303 -15.88 20.01 11.02
C LYS A 303 -17.11 20.38 11.86
N HIS A 304 -16.93 20.65 13.15
CA HIS A 304 -17.97 21.09 14.08
C HIS A 304 -18.07 22.62 14.16
N LEU A 305 -17.22 23.33 13.40
CA LEU A 305 -17.09 24.78 13.38
C LEU A 305 -16.47 25.37 14.65
N ASP A 306 -15.74 24.55 15.41
CA ASP A 306 -14.90 25.02 16.52
C ASP A 306 -13.56 25.53 15.97
N GLU A 307 -13.07 26.66 16.49
CA GLU A 307 -11.83 27.27 16.02
C GLU A 307 -10.62 26.40 16.37
N ILE A 308 -9.78 26.11 15.38
CA ILE A 308 -8.53 25.36 15.55
C ILE A 308 -7.43 26.37 15.89
N ILE A 309 -6.92 26.29 17.13
CA ILE A 309 -5.86 27.18 17.62
C ILE A 309 -4.49 26.55 17.39
N PHE A 310 -3.60 27.27 16.69
CA PHE A 310 -2.21 26.87 16.48
C PHE A 310 -1.28 28.10 16.40
N GLY A 311 -0.01 27.89 16.71
CA GLY A 311 1.02 28.94 16.64
C GLY A 311 1.53 29.17 15.22
N LYS A 312 2.30 30.25 15.01
CA LYS A 312 3.06 30.41 13.76
C LYS A 312 4.05 29.26 13.61
N THR A 313 4.05 28.64 12.44
CA THR A 313 4.80 27.40 12.22
C THR A 313 5.99 27.60 11.30
N PRO A 314 7.20 27.18 11.70
CA PRO A 314 8.37 27.24 10.83
C PRO A 314 8.28 26.25 9.65
N PHE A 315 7.60 25.11 9.82
CA PHE A 315 7.46 24.09 8.79
C PHE A 315 6.00 23.95 8.34
N LEU A 316 5.78 24.06 7.02
CA LEU A 316 4.49 23.82 6.38
C LEU A 316 4.65 22.73 5.32
N HIS A 317 4.23 21.53 5.68
CA HIS A 317 4.19 20.36 4.81
C HIS A 317 2.87 20.31 4.06
N CYS A 318 2.97 20.09 2.76
CA CYS A 318 1.86 19.83 1.87
C CYS A 318 2.06 18.43 1.28
N ILE A 319 1.06 17.57 1.39
CA ILE A 319 1.13 16.20 0.89
C ILE A 319 -0.05 15.96 -0.03
N VAL A 320 0.23 15.70 -1.31
CA VAL A 320 -0.76 15.12 -2.21
C VAL A 320 -0.65 13.61 -2.08
N LEU A 321 -1.64 13.00 -1.43
CA LEU A 321 -1.68 11.57 -1.19
C LEU A 321 -2.58 10.88 -2.21
N VAL A 322 -2.02 10.01 -3.05
CA VAL A 322 -2.80 9.22 -4.02
C VAL A 322 -3.01 7.81 -3.50
N SER A 323 -4.10 7.14 -3.90
CA SER A 323 -4.26 5.73 -3.54
C SER A 323 -3.17 4.85 -4.15
N GLU A 324 -2.67 5.21 -5.34
CA GLU A 324 -1.56 4.52 -6.00
C GLU A 324 -0.84 5.46 -6.97
N LEU A 325 0.49 5.43 -6.96
CA LEU A 325 1.34 6.19 -7.87
C LEU A 325 2.01 5.21 -8.85
N LEU A 326 1.60 5.30 -10.11
CA LEU A 326 2.01 4.38 -11.16
C LEU A 326 3.33 4.84 -11.82
N PRO A 327 4.37 4.00 -11.91
CA PRO A 327 5.69 4.37 -12.44
C PRO A 327 5.72 4.48 -13.98
N PHE A 328 4.57 4.59 -14.63
CA PHE A 328 4.42 4.64 -16.08
C PHE A 328 4.19 6.08 -16.56
N GLY A 329 4.58 6.36 -17.80
CA GLY A 329 4.36 7.64 -18.48
C GLY A 329 5.34 8.75 -18.08
N ASP A 330 5.17 9.93 -18.68
CA ASP A 330 6.03 11.10 -18.48
C ASP A 330 5.51 12.00 -17.35
N TRP A 331 6.28 12.14 -16.27
CA TRP A 331 5.94 12.90 -15.07
C TRP A 331 6.57 14.29 -15.00
N THR A 332 7.38 14.68 -16.01
CA THR A 332 8.17 15.92 -16.03
C THR A 332 7.35 17.16 -15.72
N ASN A 333 6.13 17.25 -16.27
CA ASN A 333 5.24 18.40 -16.04
C ASN A 333 4.75 18.50 -14.59
N ILE A 334 4.52 17.37 -13.93
CA ILE A 334 4.13 17.32 -12.52
C ILE A 334 5.33 17.67 -11.65
N GLU A 335 6.50 17.13 -11.96
CA GLU A 335 7.75 17.40 -11.26
C GLU A 335 8.08 18.89 -11.28
N TYR A 336 8.03 19.52 -12.46
CA TYR A 336 8.17 20.98 -12.59
C TYR A 336 7.12 21.76 -11.77
N LYS A 337 5.88 21.27 -11.75
CA LYS A 337 4.82 21.92 -10.95
C LYS A 337 5.10 21.84 -9.45
N ILE A 338 5.64 20.73 -8.97
CA ILE A 338 6.06 20.55 -7.57
C ILE A 338 7.17 21.56 -7.24
N PHE A 339 8.23 21.64 -8.06
CA PHE A 339 9.32 22.61 -7.88
C PHE A 339 8.82 24.04 -7.79
N LYS A 340 7.98 24.44 -8.76
CA LYS A 340 7.40 25.77 -8.81
C LYS A 340 6.56 26.07 -7.55
N ALA A 341 5.72 25.13 -7.14
CA ALA A 341 4.89 25.28 -5.95
C ALA A 341 5.72 25.46 -4.68
N MET A 342 6.77 24.67 -4.49
CA MET A 342 7.67 24.78 -3.34
C MET A 342 8.40 26.13 -3.33
N ALA A 343 9.01 26.51 -4.45
CA ALA A 343 9.81 27.73 -4.55
C ALA A 343 8.96 29.00 -4.35
N GLU A 344 7.79 29.08 -4.99
CA GLU A 344 6.94 30.28 -4.94
C GLU A 344 6.23 30.45 -3.59
N ASN A 345 5.94 29.35 -2.89
CA ASN A 345 5.10 29.39 -1.68
C ASN A 345 5.85 29.07 -0.38
N LYS A 346 7.14 28.71 -0.46
CA LYS A 346 7.99 28.35 0.69
C LYS A 346 7.38 27.21 1.52
N ILE A 347 7.00 26.14 0.84
CA ILE A 347 6.40 24.94 1.42
C ILE A 347 7.24 23.70 1.08
N TYR A 348 7.14 22.66 1.91
CA TYR A 348 7.60 21.32 1.57
C TYR A 348 6.44 20.58 0.92
N LEU A 349 6.56 20.22 -0.35
CA LEU A 349 5.49 19.54 -1.09
C LEU A 349 5.92 18.14 -1.48
N ASN A 350 5.17 17.15 -1.00
CA ASN A 350 5.38 15.75 -1.31
C ASN A 350 4.18 15.22 -2.11
N VAL A 351 4.46 14.43 -3.14
CA VAL A 351 3.46 13.56 -3.78
C VAL A 351 3.85 12.12 -3.45
N ILE A 352 2.92 11.38 -2.86
CA ILE A 352 3.20 10.07 -2.30
C ILE A 352 1.96 9.18 -2.40
N ASP A 353 2.14 7.88 -2.58
CA ASP A 353 1.02 6.94 -2.47
C ASP A 353 0.82 6.44 -1.04
N MET A 354 -0.35 5.88 -0.76
CA MET A 354 -0.70 5.40 0.57
C MET A 354 0.27 4.35 1.10
N ARG A 355 0.76 3.45 0.23
CA ARG A 355 1.70 2.38 0.59
C ARG A 355 3.01 2.97 1.11
N GLU A 356 3.58 3.92 0.40
CA GLU A 356 4.83 4.55 0.81
C GLU A 356 4.63 5.47 2.00
N PHE A 357 3.52 6.22 2.06
CA PHE A 357 3.19 7.09 3.18
C PHE A 357 3.12 6.30 4.51
N MET A 358 2.55 5.10 4.47
CA MET A 358 2.54 4.17 5.60
C MET A 358 3.94 3.81 6.10
N GLN A 359 4.92 3.66 5.21
CA GLN A 359 6.30 3.39 5.60
C GLN A 359 6.88 4.59 6.34
N TYR A 360 6.75 5.81 5.81
CA TYR A 360 7.18 7.02 6.51
C TYR A 360 6.55 7.14 7.90
N VAL A 361 5.24 6.89 8.02
CA VAL A 361 4.54 6.94 9.31
C VAL A 361 5.02 5.84 10.27
N GLY A 362 5.20 4.61 9.79
CA GLY A 362 5.73 3.51 10.60
C GLY A 362 7.14 3.79 11.12
N HIS A 363 8.01 4.33 10.26
CA HIS A 363 9.40 4.66 10.59
C HIS A 363 9.54 5.93 11.43
N ALA A 364 8.50 6.78 11.48
CA ALA A 364 8.43 7.90 12.39
C ALA A 364 8.37 7.42 13.87
N ARG A 365 7.98 6.16 14.11
CA ARG A 365 7.91 5.53 15.45
C ARG A 365 7.15 6.38 16.47
N GLY A 366 6.03 6.96 16.03
CA GLY A 366 5.17 7.80 16.87
C GLY A 366 5.69 9.23 17.12
N SER A 367 6.73 9.68 16.41
CA SER A 367 7.25 11.05 16.50
C SER A 367 6.92 11.87 15.25
N ALA A 368 6.11 12.93 15.42
CA ALA A 368 5.82 13.88 14.35
C ALA A 368 7.09 14.62 13.86
N ASP A 369 8.06 14.88 14.74
CA ASP A 369 9.34 15.49 14.36
C ASP A 369 10.17 14.57 13.45
N ARG A 370 10.17 13.25 13.71
CA ARG A 370 10.80 12.29 12.80
C ARG A 370 10.11 12.24 11.45
N LEU A 371 8.77 12.23 11.42
CA LEU A 371 8.03 12.31 10.17
C LEU A 371 8.39 13.58 9.38
N ASN A 372 8.45 14.73 10.06
CA ASN A 372 8.88 16.00 9.48
C ASN A 372 10.28 15.89 8.84
N LEU A 373 11.27 15.36 9.57
CA LEU A 373 12.63 15.23 9.06
C LEU A 373 12.69 14.34 7.81
N MET A 374 12.07 13.16 7.86
CA MET A 374 12.09 12.23 6.72
C MET A 374 11.37 12.80 5.48
N LEU A 375 10.32 13.61 5.66
CA LEU A 375 9.66 14.30 4.54
C LEU A 375 10.47 15.48 3.99
N ILE A 376 11.32 16.12 4.80
CA ILE A 376 12.30 17.09 4.32
C ILE A 376 13.37 16.37 3.50
N GLU A 377 13.94 15.29 4.02
CA GLU A 377 14.93 14.45 3.32
C GLU A 377 14.38 13.91 2.00
N ARG A 378 13.10 13.54 1.97
CA ARG A 378 12.41 13.17 0.72
C ARG A 378 12.39 14.32 -0.29
N VAL A 379 12.08 15.54 0.15
CA VAL A 379 12.09 16.71 -0.74
C VAL A 379 13.50 17.02 -1.25
N GLU A 380 14.52 16.86 -0.42
CA GLU A 380 15.91 17.01 -0.83
C GLU A 380 16.29 15.98 -1.91
N ALA A 381 15.98 14.70 -1.67
CA ALA A 381 16.18 13.65 -2.66
C ALA A 381 15.39 13.90 -3.96
N PHE A 382 14.17 14.44 -3.86
CA PHE A 382 13.38 14.83 -5.03
C PHE A 382 14.09 15.92 -5.85
N VAL A 383 14.64 16.92 -5.17
CA VAL A 383 15.34 18.04 -5.81
C VAL A 383 16.62 17.58 -6.49
N GLU A 384 17.32 16.62 -5.91
CA GLU A 384 18.55 16.06 -6.49
C GLU A 384 18.28 15.08 -7.65
N GLY A 385 17.26 14.24 -7.52
CA GLY A 385 16.98 13.14 -8.45
C GLY A 385 15.95 13.46 -9.54
N GLU A 386 15.20 14.55 -9.40
CA GLU A 386 14.10 14.97 -10.31
C GLU A 386 13.13 13.83 -10.64
N ASN A 387 12.78 13.00 -9.65
CA ASN A 387 11.94 11.83 -9.85
C ASN A 387 10.87 11.75 -8.77
N ILE A 388 9.60 11.76 -9.16
CA ILE A 388 8.47 11.65 -8.23
C ILE A 388 8.28 10.25 -7.63
N HIS A 389 8.81 9.21 -8.29
CA HIS A 389 8.62 7.79 -7.92
C HIS A 389 9.69 7.27 -6.95
N MET A 390 10.34 8.15 -6.20
CA MET A 390 11.29 7.72 -5.17
C MET A 390 10.58 6.85 -4.13
N ARG A 391 11.30 5.84 -3.65
CA ARG A 391 10.88 4.96 -2.57
C ARG A 391 11.84 5.09 -1.40
N ILE A 392 11.29 5.12 -0.19
CA ILE A 392 12.11 5.04 1.02
C ILE A 392 12.86 3.71 1.05
N ASN A 393 14.20 3.78 1.10
CA ASN A 393 15.05 2.62 1.32
C ASN A 393 15.72 2.76 2.68
N ILE A 394 15.41 1.85 3.59
CA ILE A 394 15.94 1.89 4.95
C ILE A 394 17.03 0.87 5.05
N THR A 395 18.26 1.37 4.95
CA THR A 395 19.43 0.61 5.36
C THR A 395 19.42 0.52 6.88
N LYS A 396 19.52 -0.69 7.43
CA LYS A 396 19.77 -0.84 8.87
C LYS A 396 21.09 -0.15 9.17
N GLU A 397 21.07 0.88 10.01
CA GLU A 397 22.29 1.26 10.74
C GLU A 397 22.78 0.01 11.47
N GLN A 398 24.06 -0.32 11.28
CA GLN A 398 24.73 -1.49 11.86
C GLN A 398 24.75 -1.43 13.39
#